data_AF-A0A5Q4ETL4-F1
#
_entry.id   AF-A0A5Q4ETL4-F1
#
_cell.length_a   1.000
_cell.length_b   1.000
_cell.length_c   1.000
_cell.angle_alpha   90.00
_cell.angle_beta   90.00
_cell.angle_gamma   90.00
#
_symmetry.space_group_name_H-M   'P 1'
#
loop_
_entity.id
_entity.type
_entity.pdbx_description
1 polymer ?
#
loop_
_entity_poly.entity_id
_entity_poly.type
_entity_poly.pdbx_seq_one_letter_code
_entity_poly.pdbx_strand_id
1 'polypeptide(L)'
;MGTEMIAKATDSFTRKQRRCLFEFDGPSLFSASPRLSVAVVAMPTNGHAFSPDEEYRVAMDGDCLNVIRGVSIVGKIENPPMSVRDKMRGPCPSALGRVVKLYTLTKKAEIMLE
;
A
#
# COMPACT_ATOMS: atom_id res chain seq x y z
N MET A 1 42.29 30.92 -0.55
CA MET A 1 40.95 31.22 0.00
C MET A 1 39.78 30.64 -0.81
N GLY A 2 39.91 30.29 -2.09
CA GLY A 2 38.79 29.69 -2.85
C GLY A 2 38.59 28.18 -2.66
N THR A 3 39.67 27.41 -2.52
CA THR A 3 39.64 25.94 -2.43
C THR A 3 39.14 25.41 -1.08
N GLU A 4 39.42 26.12 0.01
CA GLU A 4 38.95 25.77 1.36
C GLU A 4 37.44 25.95 1.55
N MET A 5 36.85 26.96 0.88
CA MET A 5 35.39 27.16 0.84
C MET A 5 34.69 26.02 0.10
N ILE A 6 35.28 25.57 -1.02
CA ILE A 6 34.75 24.45 -1.81
C ILE A 6 34.78 23.15 -1.00
N ALA A 7 35.89 22.87 -0.30
CA ALA A 7 36.03 21.68 0.55
C ALA A 7 35.02 21.65 1.71
N LYS A 8 34.78 22.80 2.38
CA LYS A 8 33.76 22.88 3.45
C LYS A 8 32.34 22.75 2.90
N ALA A 9 32.08 23.30 1.72
CA ALA A 9 30.79 23.19 1.06
C ALA A 9 30.47 21.74 0.67
N THR A 10 31.44 20.98 0.15
CA THR A 10 31.25 19.57 -0.23
C THR A 10 30.92 18.66 0.95
N ASP A 11 31.55 18.87 2.11
CA ASP A 11 31.21 18.11 3.32
C ASP A 11 29.80 18.42 3.82
N SER A 12 29.39 19.69 3.76
CA SER A 12 28.02 20.08 4.12
C SER A 12 26.98 19.47 3.17
N PHE A 13 27.31 19.41 1.87
CA PHE A 13 26.42 18.89 0.85
C PHE A 13 26.25 17.37 0.95
N THR A 14 27.35 16.63 1.12
CA THR A 14 27.32 15.18 1.33
C THR A 14 26.58 14.80 2.61
N ARG A 15 26.74 15.58 3.69
CA ARG A 15 26.00 15.37 4.94
C ARG A 15 24.50 15.66 4.79
N LYS A 16 24.12 16.68 4.01
CA LYS A 16 22.72 16.97 3.70
C LYS A 16 22.11 15.90 2.80
N GLN A 17 22.83 15.46 1.77
CA GLN A 17 22.42 14.37 0.88
C GLN A 17 22.20 13.07 1.66
N ARG A 18 23.11 12.72 2.58
CA ARG A 18 22.94 11.55 3.46
C ARG A 18 21.73 11.67 4.38
N ARG A 19 21.41 12.87 4.91
CA ARG A 19 20.19 13.06 5.70
C ARG A 19 18.93 12.86 4.86
N CYS A 20 18.89 13.40 3.65
CA CYS A 20 17.76 13.18 2.75
C CYS A 20 17.64 11.70 2.35
N LEU A 21 18.75 10.99 2.13
CA LEU A 21 18.73 9.54 1.90
C LEU A 21 18.24 8.77 3.13
N PHE A 22 18.62 9.18 4.35
CA PHE A 22 18.12 8.58 5.59
C PHE A 22 16.61 8.77 5.79
N GLU A 23 16.06 9.89 5.31
CA GLU A 23 14.60 10.13 5.28
C GLU A 23 13.89 9.18 4.29
N PHE A 24 14.59 8.70 3.24
CA PHE A 24 14.10 7.68 2.31
C PHE A 24 14.38 6.23 2.77
N ASP A 25 15.37 6.00 3.63
CA ASP A 25 15.67 4.71 4.26
C ASP A 25 14.67 4.34 5.38
N GLY A 26 13.75 5.23 5.73
CA GLY A 26 12.64 4.91 6.61
C GLY A 26 11.69 3.88 5.99
N PRO A 27 11.00 3.06 6.82
CA PRO A 27 10.00 2.12 6.31
C PRO A 27 8.88 2.90 5.60
N SER A 28 8.93 2.93 4.27
CA SER A 28 7.90 3.46 3.39
C SER A 28 7.03 2.31 2.86
N LEU A 29 5.84 2.62 2.35
CA LEU A 29 4.97 1.64 1.65
C LEU A 29 5.64 1.00 0.41
N PHE A 30 6.83 1.48 0.02
CA PHE A 30 7.64 0.98 -1.10
C PHE A 30 8.97 0.34 -0.66
N SER A 31 9.31 0.40 0.64
CA SER A 31 10.48 -0.29 1.19
C SER A 31 10.07 -1.68 1.66
N ALA A 32 10.72 -2.72 1.15
CA ALA A 32 10.52 -4.10 1.55
C ALA A 32 11.00 -4.32 3.00
N SER A 33 10.16 -3.99 3.97
CA SER A 33 10.30 -4.44 5.35
C SER A 33 8.99 -5.10 5.78
N PRO A 34 9.04 -6.30 6.38
CA PRO A 34 7.89 -7.20 6.47
C PRO A 34 6.91 -6.68 7.51
N ARG A 35 5.75 -6.14 7.13
CA ARG A 35 4.87 -5.45 8.10
C ARG A 35 3.38 -5.68 7.90
N LEU A 36 2.97 -6.85 8.40
CA LEU A 36 1.60 -7.32 8.60
C LEU A 36 0.87 -7.61 7.29
N SER A 37 0.94 -8.87 6.85
CA SER A 37 -0.03 -9.46 5.95
C SER A 37 -1.41 -9.40 6.63
N VAL A 38 -2.17 -8.33 6.38
CA VAL A 38 -3.54 -8.23 6.91
C VAL A 38 -4.47 -8.85 5.89
N ALA A 39 -5.09 -9.96 6.28
CA ALA A 39 -6.15 -10.57 5.50
C ALA A 39 -7.45 -9.78 5.69
N VAL A 40 -8.06 -9.38 4.58
CA VAL A 40 -9.30 -8.61 4.57
C VAL A 40 -10.31 -9.30 3.65
N VAL A 41 -11.57 -9.36 4.09
CA VAL A 41 -12.62 -10.03 3.32
C VAL A 41 -13.29 -9.02 2.40
N ALA A 42 -13.14 -9.22 1.09
CA ALA A 42 -13.80 -8.45 0.05
C ALA A 42 -15.09 -9.14 -0.41
N MET A 43 -16.15 -8.35 -0.51
CA MET A 43 -17.43 -8.73 -1.08
C MET A 43 -17.49 -8.32 -2.56
N PRO A 44 -17.90 -9.24 -3.44
CA PRO A 44 -17.93 -8.98 -4.87
C PRO A 44 -19.10 -8.04 -5.21
N THR A 45 -18.88 -7.08 -6.12
CA THR A 45 -19.99 -6.32 -6.73
C THR A 45 -20.64 -7.10 -7.87
N ASN A 46 -19.85 -7.93 -8.56
CA ASN A 46 -20.28 -8.74 -9.71
C ASN A 46 -19.98 -10.23 -9.51
N GLY A 47 -20.77 -11.11 -10.13
CA GLY A 47 -20.68 -12.57 -9.95
C GLY A 47 -19.35 -13.24 -10.35
N HIS A 48 -18.45 -12.51 -11.03
CA HIS A 48 -17.11 -12.93 -11.49
C HIS A 48 -16.00 -11.94 -11.06
N ALA A 49 -16.19 -11.29 -9.91
CA ALA A 49 -15.29 -10.21 -9.47
C ALA A 49 -13.86 -10.66 -9.12
N PHE A 50 -13.70 -11.86 -8.56
CA PHE A 50 -12.43 -12.33 -8.01
C PHE A 50 -12.01 -13.65 -8.64
N SER A 51 -10.70 -13.82 -8.78
CA SER A 51 -10.09 -15.10 -9.12
C SER A 51 -8.93 -15.41 -8.16
N PRO A 52 -8.63 -16.70 -7.92
CA PRO A 52 -7.56 -17.08 -7.00
C PRO A 52 -6.20 -16.62 -7.54
N ASP A 53 -5.30 -16.23 -6.63
CA ASP A 53 -3.94 -15.78 -6.94
C ASP A 53 -3.80 -14.51 -7.78
N GLU A 54 -4.89 -13.81 -8.09
CA GLU A 54 -4.82 -12.52 -8.77
C GLU A 54 -4.54 -11.37 -7.79
N GLU A 55 -3.82 -10.38 -8.30
CA GLU A 55 -3.55 -9.11 -7.64
C GLU A 55 -4.65 -8.10 -7.93
N TYR A 56 -5.06 -7.39 -6.88
CA TYR A 56 -6.05 -6.35 -6.93
C TYR A 56 -5.54 -5.11 -6.21
N ARG A 57 -5.92 -3.95 -6.73
CA ARG A 57 -5.67 -2.68 -6.05
C ARG A 57 -6.80 -2.44 -5.06
N VAL A 58 -6.47 -2.23 -3.80
CA VAL A 58 -7.42 -1.78 -2.79
C VAL A 58 -7.23 -0.29 -2.61
N ALA A 59 -8.30 0.49 -2.72
CA ALA A 59 -8.26 1.93 -2.56
C ALA A 59 -9.34 2.39 -1.58
N MET A 60 -9.01 3.42 -0.80
CA MET A 60 -9.98 4.06 0.08
C MET A 60 -10.68 5.19 -0.67
N ASP A 61 -12.01 5.13 -0.70
CA ASP A 61 -12.89 6.13 -1.28
C ASP A 61 -13.87 6.58 -0.19
N GLY A 62 -13.62 7.75 0.38
CA GLY A 62 -14.28 8.19 1.62
C GLY A 62 -13.98 7.23 2.78
N ASP A 63 -15.03 6.64 3.37
CA ASP A 63 -14.92 5.65 4.45
C ASP A 63 -15.00 4.19 3.97
N CYS A 64 -15.14 3.97 2.66
CA CYS A 64 -15.27 2.65 2.06
C CYS A 64 -13.94 2.20 1.45
N LEU A 65 -13.59 0.93 1.62
CA LEU A 65 -12.50 0.30 0.90
C LEU A 65 -13.05 -0.42 -0.33
N ASN A 66 -12.61 0.03 -1.50
CA ASN A 66 -12.99 -0.53 -2.80
C ASN A 66 -11.85 -1.40 -3.34
N VAL A 67 -12.21 -2.53 -3.93
CA VAL A 67 -11.29 -3.40 -4.66
C VAL A 67 -11.43 -3.12 -6.15
N ILE A 68 -10.31 -2.82 -6.79
CA ILE A 68 -10.21 -2.33 -8.15
C ILE A 68 -9.37 -3.32 -8.97
N ARG A 69 -9.91 -3.72 -10.13
CA ARG A 69 -9.19 -4.49 -11.16
C ARG A 69 -9.02 -3.60 -12.38
N GLY A 70 -7.79 -3.22 -12.70
CA GLY A 70 -7.52 -2.22 -13.74
C GLY A 70 -8.15 -0.86 -13.37
N VAL A 71 -9.26 -0.52 -14.02
CA VAL A 71 -10.00 0.75 -13.81
C VAL A 71 -11.39 0.51 -13.18
N SER A 72 -11.81 -0.75 -13.03
CA SER A 72 -13.16 -1.10 -12.59
C SER A 72 -13.20 -1.53 -11.13
N ILE A 73 -14.20 -1.03 -10.38
CA ILE A 73 -14.49 -1.49 -9.02
C ILE A 73 -15.17 -2.86 -9.10
N VAL A 74 -14.48 -3.88 -8.62
CA VAL A 74 -14.92 -5.28 -8.63
C VAL A 74 -15.45 -5.75 -7.28
N GLY A 75 -15.15 -5.01 -6.21
CA GLY A 75 -15.60 -5.39 -4.88
C GLY A 75 -15.51 -4.28 -3.85
N LYS A 76 -16.07 -4.56 -2.69
CA LYS A 76 -16.05 -3.69 -1.53
C LYS A 76 -15.64 -4.48 -0.30
N ILE A 77 -14.89 -3.84 0.57
CA ILE A 77 -14.52 -4.38 1.88
C ILE A 77 -15.40 -3.66 2.90
N GLU A 78 -16.31 -4.40 3.52
CA GLU A 78 -17.12 -3.89 4.62
C GLU A 78 -16.39 -4.14 5.95
N ASN A 79 -16.37 -3.13 6.81
CA ASN A 79 -15.75 -3.18 8.15
C ASN A 79 -14.28 -3.65 8.16
N PRO A 80 -13.37 -2.97 7.44
CA PRO A 80 -11.95 -3.28 7.58
C PRO A 80 -11.46 -2.97 8.99
N PRO A 81 -10.45 -3.71 9.48
CA PRO A 81 -9.85 -3.45 10.79
C PRO A 81 -9.30 -2.01 10.85
N MET A 82 -9.40 -1.39 12.02
CA MET A 82 -8.97 0.00 12.23
C MET A 82 -7.52 0.24 11.80
N SER A 83 -6.65 -0.74 12.01
CA SER A 83 -5.25 -0.70 11.56
C SER A 83 -5.08 -0.53 10.04
N VAL A 84 -5.97 -1.10 9.23
CA VAL A 84 -5.97 -0.92 7.77
C VAL A 84 -6.53 0.44 7.41
N ARG A 85 -7.59 0.91 8.09
CA ARG A 85 -8.13 2.25 7.86
C ARG A 85 -7.10 3.34 8.15
N ASP A 86 -6.38 3.24 9.26
CA ASP A 86 -5.40 4.24 9.66
C ASP A 86 -4.22 4.30 8.67
N LYS A 87 -3.77 3.14 8.16
CA LYS A 87 -2.72 3.07 7.12
C LYS A 87 -3.19 3.68 5.79
N MET A 88 -4.44 3.41 5.40
CA MET A 88 -5.01 3.87 4.13
C MET A 88 -5.47 5.33 4.14
N ARG A 89 -5.54 5.98 5.31
CA ARG A 89 -5.79 7.43 5.43
C ARG A 89 -4.55 8.30 5.16
N GLY A 90 -3.40 7.69 4.90
CA GLY A 90 -2.16 8.39 4.57
C GLY A 90 -2.19 9.10 3.20
N PRO A 91 -1.08 9.76 2.81
CA PRO A 91 -0.98 10.54 1.56
C PRO A 91 -1.20 9.72 0.27
N CYS A 92 -1.18 8.39 0.36
CA CYS A 92 -1.47 7.47 -0.74
C CYS A 92 -2.50 6.43 -0.26
N PRO A 93 -3.81 6.66 -0.48
CA PRO A 93 -4.88 5.80 0.02
C PRO A 93 -5.10 4.55 -0.85
N SER A 94 -4.02 3.90 -1.28
CA SER A 94 -4.10 2.68 -2.07
C SER A 94 -3.02 1.67 -1.72
N ALA A 95 -3.39 0.40 -1.68
CA ALA A 95 -2.53 -0.74 -1.45
C ALA A 95 -2.74 -1.79 -2.55
N LEU A 96 -1.76 -2.67 -2.73
CA LEU A 96 -1.91 -3.88 -3.53
C LEU A 96 -2.21 -5.05 -2.60
N GLY A 97 -3.05 -5.97 -3.07
CA GLY A 97 -3.35 -7.17 -2.33
C GLY A 97 -3.62 -8.34 -3.25
N ARG A 98 -3.28 -9.53 -2.78
CA ARG A 98 -3.45 -10.78 -3.52
C ARG A 98 -4.56 -11.62 -2.93
N VAL A 99 -5.37 -12.24 -3.78
CA VAL A 99 -6.41 -13.18 -3.33
C VAL A 99 -5.77 -14.47 -2.84
N VAL A 100 -5.84 -14.71 -1.53
CA VAL A 100 -5.33 -15.92 -0.88
C VAL A 100 -6.37 -17.02 -0.87
N LYS A 101 -7.65 -16.66 -0.70
CA LYS A 101 -8.74 -17.63 -0.59
C LYS A 101 -10.02 -17.09 -1.19
N LEU A 102 -10.72 -17.94 -1.94
CA LEU A 102 -12.03 -17.63 -2.49
C LEU A 102 -13.09 -18.55 -1.88
N TYR A 103 -14.09 -17.94 -1.26
CA TYR A 103 -15.22 -18.65 -0.66
C TYR A 103 -16.26 -18.94 -1.75
N THR A 104 -16.31 -20.18 -2.24
CA THR A 104 -17.13 -20.56 -3.41
C THR A 104 -18.63 -20.33 -3.24
N LEU A 105 -19.17 -20.52 -2.02
CA LEU A 105 -20.59 -20.35 -1.74
C LEU A 105 -21.02 -18.88 -1.67
N THR A 106 -20.20 -18.02 -1.09
CA THR A 106 -20.51 -16.60 -0.87
C THR A 106 -19.86 -15.67 -1.90
N LYS A 107 -18.99 -16.23 -2.76
CA LYS A 107 -18.12 -15.53 -3.72
C LYS A 107 -17.24 -14.44 -3.08
N LYS A 108 -17.08 -14.45 -1.75
CA LYS A 108 -16.19 -13.53 -1.04
C LYS A 108 -14.74 -13.94 -1.28
N ALA A 109 -13.85 -12.96 -1.33
CA ALA A 109 -12.41 -13.19 -1.46
C ALA A 109 -11.70 -12.68 -0.22
N GLU A 110 -10.76 -13.48 0.27
CA GLU A 110 -9.80 -13.08 1.29
C GLU A 110 -8.57 -12.52 0.57
N ILE A 111 -8.36 -11.22 0.73
CA ILE A 111 -7.27 -10.48 0.10
C ILE A 111 -6.23 -10.19 1.17
N MET A 112 -5.01 -10.66 0.94
CA MET A 112 -3.87 -10.33 1.77
C MET A 112 -3.23 -9.05 1.23
N LEU A 113 -3.21 -8.02 2.07
CA LEU A 113 -2.53 -6.76 1.77
C LEU A 113 -1.06 -6.86 2.17
N GLU A 114 -0.16 -6.48 1.27
CA GLU A 114 1.29 -6.38 1.49
C GLU A 114 1.74 -4.92 1.60
#